data_AF-A0A8J3NIN5-F1
#
_entry.id   AF-A0A8J3NIN5-F1
#
_cell.length_a   1.000
_cell.length_b   1.000
_cell.length_c   1.000
_cell.angle_alpha   90.00
_cell.angle_beta   90.00
_cell.angle_gamma   90.00
#
_symmetry.space_group_name_H-M   'P 1'
#
loop_
_entity.id
_entity.type
_entity.pdbx_description
1 polymer ?
#
loop_
_entity_poly.entity_id
_entity_poly.type
_entity_poly.pdbx_seq_one_letter_code
_entity_poly.pdbx_strand_id
1 'polypeptide(L)'
;MPTLPTPGQIAWQEAGFGMFLHFGINTFHGREWSDGTLDPATFDPSALDAAQWVDVARRAGARYLVLTAKHHDGFCLWPTRTTAYSVASSPWRNGRGDVVGELSAACRDAGMPLGLYLSPWDRNAACYPDPAAYDAFYVAQLTELCTRYGPLYELWFDGAGSEGRAYDWDAIMRVVDTHQPGAMVFNMGRPTIRWVGNEDGLAADPCHYTVDRLGRSMFTADQDTLDGARYLPPECDVPIRAHWFWQPDDRDTLKSTEHLLAVWYRSVGLGAGLLLNVPPDRRGRLDDADTARLLEVAAELRRRFADPVPARLTHESGRVTADFPTEIDLDHLELREDLTAGQRVDAHQVHQGDTPVASGRTVGVRRWHAFPAIRTRRLTITLDDPHARLTAVTAFHTGHESLPALQPQPSLQPSKMD
;
A
#
# COMPACT_ATOMS: atom_id res chain seq x y z
N MET A 1 20.29 -17.93 8.79
CA MET A 1 18.95 -18.45 8.42
C MET A 1 18.10 -17.26 8.06
N PRO A 2 17.16 -17.37 7.10
CA PRO A 2 16.27 -16.27 6.75
C PRO A 2 15.47 -15.78 7.96
N THR A 3 15.15 -14.49 8.00
CA THR A 3 14.21 -13.96 8.99
C THR A 3 12.82 -14.48 8.65
N LEU A 4 12.07 -14.90 9.67
CA LEU A 4 10.75 -15.49 9.48
C LEU A 4 9.65 -14.41 9.50
N PRO A 5 8.64 -14.52 8.64
CA PRO A 5 7.46 -13.67 8.73
C PRO A 5 6.59 -14.06 9.93
N THR A 6 5.88 -13.10 10.47
CA THR A 6 4.72 -13.36 11.34
C THR A 6 3.50 -13.78 10.50
N PRO A 7 2.51 -14.47 11.08
CA PRO A 7 1.26 -14.75 10.39
C PRO A 7 0.54 -13.49 9.87
N GLY A 8 0.62 -12.38 10.60
CA GLY A 8 0.06 -11.08 10.19
C GLY A 8 0.73 -10.51 8.95
N GLN A 9 2.06 -10.60 8.87
CA GLN A 9 2.81 -10.16 7.68
C GLN A 9 2.48 -11.00 6.45
N ILE A 10 2.35 -12.32 6.59
CA ILE A 10 1.88 -13.18 5.48
C ILE A 10 0.47 -12.76 5.06
N ALA A 11 -0.47 -12.62 6.01
CA ALA A 11 -1.84 -12.22 5.69
C ALA A 11 -1.88 -10.85 4.97
N TRP A 12 -1.03 -9.91 5.36
CA TRP A 12 -0.91 -8.61 4.72
C TRP A 12 -0.35 -8.71 3.29
N GLN A 13 0.72 -9.47 3.09
CA GLN A 13 1.28 -9.71 1.76
C GLN A 13 0.28 -10.42 0.82
N GLU A 14 -0.56 -11.29 1.37
CA GLU A 14 -1.60 -11.99 0.62
C GLU A 14 -2.78 -11.10 0.24
N ALA A 15 -3.07 -10.08 1.06
CA ALA A 15 -4.05 -9.06 0.73
C ALA A 15 -3.63 -8.31 -0.54
N GLY A 16 -2.34 -7.98 -0.66
CA GLY A 16 -1.66 -7.51 -1.87
C GLY A 16 -2.05 -6.11 -2.35
N PHE A 17 -3.31 -5.70 -2.18
CA PHE A 17 -3.83 -4.43 -2.68
C PHE A 17 -4.73 -3.74 -1.64
N GLY A 18 -4.36 -2.52 -1.25
CA GLY A 18 -5.14 -1.59 -0.45
C GLY A 18 -5.39 -0.28 -1.19
N MET A 19 -6.35 0.51 -0.70
CA MET A 19 -6.64 1.84 -1.24
C MET A 19 -6.39 2.92 -0.17
N PHE A 20 -5.65 3.95 -0.55
CA PHE A 20 -5.34 5.09 0.31
C PHE A 20 -6.32 6.23 0.02
N LEU A 21 -6.74 6.94 1.06
CA LEU A 21 -7.61 8.09 1.01
C LEU A 21 -6.90 9.29 1.64
N HIS A 22 -6.25 10.11 0.82
CA HIS A 22 -5.82 11.44 1.23
C HIS A 22 -7.00 12.40 1.14
N PHE A 23 -7.51 12.79 2.30
CA PHE A 23 -8.63 13.71 2.44
C PHE A 23 -8.40 14.61 3.65
N GLY A 24 -8.78 15.89 3.53
CA GLY A 24 -8.63 16.84 4.62
C GLY A 24 -8.71 18.27 4.14
N ILE A 25 -8.23 19.20 4.98
CA ILE A 25 -8.34 20.63 4.68
C ILE A 25 -7.65 21.00 3.36
N ASN A 26 -6.56 20.33 3.00
CA ASN A 26 -5.83 20.57 1.75
C ASN A 26 -6.68 20.28 0.49
N THR A 27 -7.63 19.34 0.54
CA THR A 27 -8.61 19.07 -0.54
C THR A 27 -9.40 20.33 -0.92
N PHE A 28 -9.74 21.16 0.06
CA PHE A 28 -10.54 22.38 -0.13
C PHE A 28 -9.72 23.55 -0.69
N HIS A 29 -8.39 23.46 -0.61
CA HIS A 29 -7.46 24.49 -1.06
C HIS A 29 -6.63 24.09 -2.27
N GLY A 30 -6.78 22.86 -2.77
CA GLY A 30 -5.98 22.37 -3.90
C GLY A 30 -4.49 22.40 -3.58
N ARG A 31 -4.12 21.87 -2.41
CA ARG A 31 -2.72 21.79 -1.96
C ARG A 31 -2.35 20.34 -1.74
N GLU A 32 -1.10 20.00 -1.99
CA GLU A 32 -0.54 18.76 -1.47
C GLU A 32 -0.23 18.93 0.01
N TRP A 33 0.60 19.92 0.33
CA TRP A 33 0.98 20.28 1.68
C TRP A 33 0.58 21.73 1.98
N SER A 34 0.00 21.99 3.15
CA SER A 34 -0.17 23.35 3.66
C SER A 34 0.64 23.55 4.93
N ASP A 35 0.81 24.81 5.33
CA ASP A 35 1.63 25.22 6.48
C ASP A 35 0.93 25.12 7.83
N GLY A 36 -0.24 24.49 7.88
CA GLY A 36 -1.04 24.35 9.08
C GLY A 36 -1.78 25.62 9.50
N THR A 37 -1.89 26.63 8.62
CA THR A 37 -2.58 27.89 8.89
C THR A 37 -3.95 28.04 8.22
N LEU A 38 -4.36 27.06 7.40
CA LEU A 38 -5.65 27.08 6.70
C LEU A 38 -6.81 27.10 7.70
N ASP A 39 -7.82 27.95 7.48
CA ASP A 39 -8.93 28.10 8.42
C ASP A 39 -9.80 26.82 8.47
N PRO A 40 -10.00 26.18 9.64
CA PRO A 40 -10.92 25.05 9.80
C PRO A 40 -12.32 25.27 9.24
N ALA A 41 -12.77 26.53 9.17
CA ALA A 41 -14.06 26.89 8.59
C ALA A 41 -14.19 26.56 7.09
N THR A 42 -13.07 26.31 6.41
CA THR A 42 -13.05 25.96 4.98
C THR A 42 -13.26 24.47 4.70
N PHE A 43 -13.18 23.63 5.73
CA PHE A 43 -13.51 22.21 5.61
C PHE A 43 -15.03 22.02 5.67
N ASP A 44 -15.68 21.86 4.52
CA ASP A 44 -17.13 21.67 4.45
C ASP A 44 -17.56 20.76 3.28
N PRO A 45 -17.31 19.44 3.36
CA PRO A 45 -17.71 18.54 2.29
C PRO A 45 -19.23 18.46 2.16
N SER A 46 -19.73 18.79 0.97
CA SER A 46 -21.16 18.99 0.72
C SER A 46 -21.99 17.69 0.67
N ALA A 47 -21.37 16.54 0.41
CA ALA A 47 -22.04 15.27 0.21
C ALA A 47 -21.16 14.07 0.64
N LEU A 48 -20.42 14.22 1.75
CA LEU A 48 -19.49 13.19 2.23
C LEU A 48 -20.21 11.84 2.40
N ASP A 49 -19.64 10.81 1.81
CA ASP A 49 -20.20 9.46 1.79
C ASP A 49 -19.08 8.42 1.87
N ALA A 50 -18.70 8.08 3.10
CA ALA A 50 -17.65 7.08 3.34
C ALA A 50 -18.08 5.67 2.88
N ALA A 51 -19.39 5.38 2.81
CA ALA A 51 -19.88 4.11 2.28
C ALA A 51 -19.61 4.00 0.78
N GLN A 52 -19.67 5.11 0.03
CA GLN A 52 -19.25 5.12 -1.38
C GLN A 52 -17.75 4.82 -1.51
N TRP A 53 -16.89 5.32 -0.62
CA TRP A 53 -15.46 5.01 -0.66
C TRP A 53 -15.23 3.51 -0.49
N VAL A 54 -15.92 2.90 0.48
CA VAL A 54 -15.85 1.45 0.77
C VAL A 54 -16.41 0.60 -0.37
N ASP A 55 -17.55 0.99 -0.97
CA ASP A 55 -18.13 0.28 -2.12
C ASP A 55 -17.16 0.26 -3.31
N VAL A 56 -16.60 1.43 -3.66
CA VAL A 56 -15.65 1.55 -4.78
C VAL A 56 -14.41 0.69 -4.52
N ALA A 57 -13.82 0.78 -3.33
CA ALA A 57 -12.67 -0.04 -2.95
C ALA A 57 -12.96 -1.54 -3.08
N ARG A 58 -14.11 -2.01 -2.59
CA ARG A 58 -14.51 -3.43 -2.71
C ARG A 58 -14.66 -3.87 -4.16
N ARG A 59 -15.32 -3.05 -4.99
CA ARG A 59 -15.56 -3.36 -6.41
C ARG A 59 -14.28 -3.32 -7.24
N ALA A 60 -13.33 -2.48 -6.84
CA ALA A 60 -11.97 -2.41 -7.36
C ALA A 60 -11.09 -3.59 -6.93
N GLY A 61 -11.50 -4.32 -5.88
CA GLY A 61 -10.76 -5.46 -5.36
C GLY A 61 -9.73 -5.10 -4.29
N ALA A 62 -9.76 -3.89 -3.72
CA ALA A 62 -8.96 -3.58 -2.54
C ALA A 62 -9.37 -4.48 -1.35
N ARG A 63 -8.40 -4.82 -0.51
CA ARG A 63 -8.58 -5.68 0.66
C ARG A 63 -8.53 -4.93 1.98
N TYR A 64 -8.12 -3.66 1.96
CA TYR A 64 -8.11 -2.76 3.09
C TYR A 64 -8.15 -1.31 2.58
N LEU A 65 -8.48 -0.39 3.48
CA LEU A 65 -8.44 1.06 3.26
C LEU A 65 -7.51 1.72 4.26
N VAL A 66 -6.79 2.77 3.87
CA VAL A 66 -6.06 3.64 4.79
C VAL A 66 -6.55 5.07 4.61
N LEU A 67 -6.85 5.77 5.70
CA LEU A 67 -7.29 7.18 5.68
C LEU A 67 -6.27 8.07 6.39
N THR A 68 -5.98 9.25 5.81
CA THR A 68 -5.24 10.33 6.47
C THR A 68 -6.06 10.94 7.61
N ALA A 69 -6.04 10.33 8.79
CA ALA A 69 -6.74 10.85 9.97
C ALA A 69 -6.22 12.25 10.35
N LYS A 70 -4.91 12.47 10.18
CA LYS A 70 -4.24 13.78 10.24
C LYS A 70 -3.05 13.77 9.29
N HIS A 71 -2.96 14.77 8.42
CA HIS A 71 -1.81 14.97 7.52
C HIS A 71 -0.81 15.99 8.09
N HIS A 72 0.27 16.33 7.38
CA HIS A 72 1.33 17.23 7.87
C HIS A 72 0.82 18.60 8.33
N ASP A 73 -0.27 19.10 7.75
CA ASP A 73 -0.88 20.37 8.14
C ASP A 73 -1.46 20.35 9.56
N GLY A 74 -1.67 19.17 10.16
CA GLY A 74 -2.14 19.01 11.53
C GLY A 74 -3.67 18.97 11.69
N PHE A 75 -4.45 19.17 10.63
CA PHE A 75 -5.92 19.16 10.72
C PHE A 75 -6.45 17.75 10.97
N CYS A 76 -7.14 17.56 12.10
CA CYS A 76 -7.64 16.25 12.51
C CYS A 76 -9.04 15.97 11.96
N LEU A 77 -9.20 14.84 11.27
CA LEU A 77 -10.47 14.38 10.68
C LEU A 77 -11.47 13.78 11.67
N TRP A 78 -11.11 13.76 12.96
CA TRP A 78 -11.98 13.34 14.05
C TRP A 78 -12.06 14.45 15.12
N PRO A 79 -13.13 14.49 15.92
CA PRO A 79 -13.25 15.45 17.02
C PRO A 79 -12.33 15.01 18.16
N THR A 80 -11.04 15.31 18.01
CA THR A 80 -10.01 15.07 19.02
C THR A 80 -10.17 16.04 20.18
N ARG A 81 -9.77 15.61 21.39
CA ARG A 81 -9.71 16.50 22.56
C ARG A 81 -8.38 17.24 22.69
N THR A 82 -7.40 16.94 21.83
CA THR A 82 -6.04 17.49 21.99
C THR A 82 -5.87 18.86 21.35
N THR A 83 -6.64 19.20 20.31
CA THR A 83 -6.55 20.47 19.59
C THR A 83 -7.91 20.92 19.04
N ALA A 84 -8.09 22.23 18.90
CA ALA A 84 -9.21 22.82 18.18
C ALA A 84 -9.05 22.71 16.65
N TYR A 85 -7.85 22.41 16.13
CA TYR A 85 -7.59 22.29 14.70
C TYR A 85 -8.06 20.93 14.17
N SER A 86 -9.38 20.75 14.14
CA SER A 86 -10.07 19.53 13.74
C SER A 86 -11.43 19.82 13.13
N VAL A 87 -12.10 18.78 12.64
CA VAL A 87 -13.49 18.83 12.17
C VAL A 87 -14.47 19.44 13.20
N ALA A 88 -14.14 19.41 14.49
CA ALA A 88 -14.97 20.02 15.53
C ALA A 88 -15.07 21.56 15.41
N SER A 89 -14.11 22.20 14.76
CA SER A 89 -14.09 23.65 14.51
C SER A 89 -14.54 24.01 13.09
N SER A 90 -15.01 23.04 12.31
CA SER A 90 -15.49 23.24 10.94
C SER A 90 -17.02 23.37 10.89
N PRO A 91 -17.62 24.02 9.87
CA PRO A 91 -19.07 24.06 9.69
C PRO A 91 -19.65 22.68 9.35
N TRP A 92 -18.83 21.76 8.87
CA TRP A 92 -19.27 20.43 8.45
C TRP A 92 -20.02 19.71 9.57
N ARG A 93 -21.25 19.27 9.27
CA ARG A 93 -22.18 18.67 10.24
C ARG A 93 -22.35 19.51 11.52
N ASN A 94 -22.24 20.83 11.43
CA ASN A 94 -22.26 21.78 12.54
C ASN A 94 -21.21 21.48 13.62
N GLY A 95 -19.97 21.16 13.21
CA GLY A 95 -18.87 20.85 14.13
C GLY A 95 -19.02 19.52 14.88
N ARG A 96 -19.98 18.68 14.49
CA ARG A 96 -20.22 17.36 15.11
C ARG A 96 -19.82 16.18 14.22
N GLY A 97 -19.21 16.46 13.08
CA GLY A 97 -18.77 15.41 12.18
C GLY A 97 -17.54 14.67 12.70
N ASP A 98 -17.38 13.43 12.24
CA ASP A 98 -16.25 12.56 12.54
C ASP A 98 -16.00 11.68 11.30
N VAL A 99 -15.06 12.07 10.43
CA VAL A 99 -14.81 11.35 9.17
C VAL A 99 -14.23 9.97 9.46
N VAL A 100 -13.35 9.86 10.47
CA VAL A 100 -12.79 8.58 10.92
C VAL A 100 -13.90 7.68 11.46
N GLY A 101 -14.83 8.25 12.23
CA GLY A 101 -16.04 7.57 12.70
C GLY A 101 -16.93 7.06 11.58
N GLU A 102 -17.23 7.90 10.57
CA GLU A 102 -18.05 7.50 9.42
C GLU A 102 -17.39 6.40 8.57
N LEU A 103 -16.08 6.51 8.30
CA LEU A 103 -15.36 5.48 7.55
C LEU A 103 -15.23 4.18 8.34
N SER A 104 -14.90 4.22 9.63
CA SER A 104 -14.81 3.02 10.46
C SER A 104 -16.14 2.28 10.56
N ALA A 105 -17.26 3.01 10.63
CA ALA A 105 -18.58 2.41 10.57
C ALA A 105 -18.85 1.74 9.22
N ALA A 106 -18.61 2.43 8.10
CA ALA A 106 -18.79 1.88 6.76
C ALA A 106 -17.90 0.65 6.51
N CYS A 107 -16.64 0.70 6.95
CA CYS A 107 -15.71 -0.42 6.88
C CYS A 107 -16.21 -1.63 7.67
N ARG A 108 -16.65 -1.43 8.92
CA ARG A 108 -17.20 -2.51 9.75
C ARG A 108 -18.43 -3.15 9.11
N ASP A 109 -19.36 -2.35 8.61
CA ASP A 109 -20.60 -2.84 8.00
C ASP A 109 -20.33 -3.64 6.72
N ALA A 110 -19.26 -3.29 6.01
CA ALA A 110 -18.80 -4.00 4.82
C ALA A 110 -17.74 -5.08 5.10
N GLY A 111 -17.32 -5.32 6.34
CA GLY A 111 -16.20 -6.23 6.64
C GLY A 111 -14.89 -5.85 5.94
N MET A 112 -14.68 -4.56 5.67
CA MET A 112 -13.45 -4.01 5.09
C MET A 112 -12.46 -3.65 6.22
N PRO A 113 -11.25 -4.23 6.24
CA PRO A 113 -10.20 -3.79 7.16
C PRO A 113 -9.83 -2.31 6.96
N LEU A 114 -9.66 -1.60 8.07
CA LEU A 114 -9.33 -0.17 8.08
C LEU A 114 -7.96 0.06 8.72
N GLY A 115 -7.08 0.78 8.03
CA GLY A 115 -5.89 1.40 8.57
C GLY A 115 -6.04 2.91 8.67
N LEU A 116 -5.17 3.54 9.47
CA LEU A 116 -5.14 4.98 9.67
C LEU A 116 -3.73 5.51 9.53
N TYR A 117 -3.61 6.60 8.77
CA TYR A 117 -2.41 7.42 8.71
C TYR A 117 -2.50 8.53 9.76
N LEU A 118 -1.43 8.69 10.54
CA LEU A 118 -1.29 9.77 11.52
C LEU A 118 0.08 10.42 11.34
N SER A 119 0.12 11.58 10.69
CA SER A 119 1.40 12.24 10.40
C SER A 119 2.21 12.53 11.67
N PRO A 120 3.44 12.01 11.81
CA PRO A 120 4.34 12.38 12.89
C PRO A 120 4.70 13.87 12.82
N TRP A 121 4.97 14.40 11.63
CA TRP A 121 5.16 15.82 11.41
C TRP A 121 3.83 16.58 11.52
N ASP A 122 3.83 17.68 12.26
CA ASP A 122 2.65 18.53 12.45
C ASP A 122 3.06 20.00 12.36
N ARG A 123 2.46 20.71 11.40
CA ARG A 123 2.75 22.12 11.10
C ARG A 123 1.82 23.08 11.83
N ASN A 124 0.82 22.59 12.55
CA ASN A 124 -0.14 23.41 13.31
C ASN A 124 0.12 23.38 14.81
N ALA A 125 0.45 22.22 15.38
CA ALA A 125 0.57 22.05 16.81
C ALA A 125 1.66 22.98 17.38
N ALA A 126 1.26 23.97 18.18
CA ALA A 126 2.20 24.92 18.80
C ALA A 126 3.26 24.26 19.70
N CYS A 127 2.94 23.06 20.23
CA CYS A 127 3.88 22.26 21.01
C CYS A 127 4.86 21.44 20.16
N TYR A 128 4.72 21.38 18.83
CA TYR A 128 5.60 20.59 17.95
C TYR A 128 7.09 20.87 18.21
N PRO A 129 7.57 22.11 18.38
CA PRO A 129 8.99 22.38 18.66
C PRO A 129 9.53 21.81 19.98
N ASP A 130 8.66 21.47 20.95
CA ASP A 130 9.02 20.82 22.20
C ASP A 130 8.81 19.30 22.06
N PRO A 131 9.90 18.49 22.03
CA PRO A 131 9.80 17.05 21.84
C PRO A 131 8.91 16.35 22.87
N ALA A 132 9.09 16.64 24.15
CA ALA A 132 8.37 15.93 25.20
C ALA A 132 6.88 16.32 25.22
N ALA A 133 6.57 17.60 25.00
CA ALA A 133 5.19 18.06 24.96
C ALA A 133 4.45 17.51 23.74
N TYR A 134 5.10 17.52 22.56
CA TYR A 134 4.48 17.00 21.35
C TYR A 134 4.33 15.48 21.36
N ASP A 135 5.31 14.73 21.89
CA ASP A 135 5.21 13.28 21.95
C ASP A 135 4.05 12.86 22.88
N ALA A 136 3.84 13.57 23.99
CA ALA A 136 2.65 13.38 24.83
C ALA A 136 1.33 13.72 24.11
N PHE A 137 1.32 14.81 23.33
CA PHE A 137 0.19 15.20 22.48
C PHE A 137 -0.11 14.12 21.42
N TYR A 138 0.93 13.61 20.77
CA TYR A 138 0.84 12.59 19.73
C TYR A 138 0.36 11.26 20.30
N VAL A 139 0.89 10.83 21.45
CA VAL A 139 0.42 9.64 22.18
C VAL A 139 -1.07 9.76 22.52
N ALA A 140 -1.54 10.94 22.95
CA ALA A 140 -2.96 11.16 23.23
C ALA A 140 -3.82 11.04 21.96
N GLN A 141 -3.40 11.61 20.83
CA GLN A 141 -4.10 11.46 19.54
C GLN A 141 -4.13 10.01 19.07
N LEU A 142 -2.99 9.32 19.08
CA LEU A 142 -2.91 7.92 18.70
C LEU A 142 -3.76 7.04 19.60
N THR A 143 -3.81 7.32 20.91
CA THR A 143 -4.67 6.59 21.86
C THR A 143 -6.15 6.74 21.50
N GLU A 144 -6.61 7.95 21.12
CA GLU A 144 -7.99 8.14 20.66
C GLU A 144 -8.29 7.30 19.41
N LEU A 145 -7.39 7.31 18.42
CA LEU A 145 -7.56 6.54 17.18
C LEU A 145 -7.56 5.03 17.42
N CYS A 146 -6.64 4.54 18.25
CA CYS A 146 -6.51 3.12 18.57
C CYS A 146 -7.60 2.57 19.49
N THR A 147 -8.43 3.40 20.12
CA THR A 147 -9.44 2.94 21.10
C THR A 147 -10.88 3.23 20.70
N ARG A 148 -11.14 4.19 19.81
CA ARG A 148 -12.51 4.62 19.46
C ARG A 148 -13.08 3.97 18.20
N TYR A 149 -12.24 3.51 17.27
CA TYR A 149 -12.66 3.15 15.90
C TYR A 149 -12.59 1.66 15.57
N GLY A 150 -12.46 0.81 16.59
CA GLY A 150 -12.38 -0.65 16.43
C GLY A 150 -10.98 -1.15 16.05
N PRO A 151 -10.85 -2.41 15.61
CA PRO A 151 -9.58 -2.98 15.20
C PRO A 151 -9.02 -2.28 13.96
N LEU A 152 -7.75 -1.92 14.01
CA LEU A 152 -7.02 -1.33 12.90
C LEU A 152 -6.18 -2.41 12.21
N TYR A 153 -6.21 -2.39 10.89
CA TYR A 153 -5.42 -3.26 10.02
C TYR A 153 -3.99 -2.75 9.87
N GLU A 154 -3.83 -1.43 9.81
CA GLU A 154 -2.56 -0.76 9.54
C GLU A 154 -2.49 0.61 10.21
N LEU A 155 -1.32 0.96 10.73
CA LEU A 155 -0.98 2.29 11.23
C LEU A 155 0.16 2.85 10.40
N TRP A 156 -0.13 3.93 9.69
CA TRP A 156 0.79 4.54 8.72
C TRP A 156 1.47 5.76 9.32
N PHE A 157 2.78 5.65 9.55
CA PHE A 157 3.60 6.72 10.12
C PHE A 157 4.58 7.23 9.06
N ASP A 158 4.38 8.47 8.65
CA ASP A 158 5.13 9.10 7.56
C ASP A 158 6.51 9.63 8.01
N GLY A 159 7.54 9.28 7.25
CA GLY A 159 8.88 9.81 7.47
C GLY A 159 9.10 11.23 6.95
N ALA A 160 8.27 11.72 6.02
CA ALA A 160 8.41 13.06 5.45
C ALA A 160 8.20 14.16 6.51
N GLY A 161 9.09 15.15 6.51
CA GLY A 161 9.07 16.28 7.45
C GLY A 161 9.55 15.95 8.87
N SER A 162 9.95 14.70 9.10
CA SER A 162 10.51 14.21 10.36
C SER A 162 12.04 14.22 10.38
N GLU A 163 12.68 14.82 9.39
CA GLU A 163 14.14 14.95 9.32
C GLU A 163 14.67 15.74 10.52
N GLY A 164 15.68 15.17 11.21
CA GLY A 164 16.25 15.77 12.42
C GLY A 164 15.37 15.73 13.67
N ARG A 165 14.15 15.19 13.60
CA ARG A 165 13.28 14.98 14.76
C ARG A 165 13.42 13.56 15.31
N ALA A 166 13.73 13.45 16.60
CA ALA A 166 13.59 12.20 17.35
C ALA A 166 12.23 12.19 18.06
N TYR A 167 11.46 11.12 17.88
CA TYR A 167 10.22 10.86 18.60
C TYR A 167 10.45 9.78 19.66
N ASP A 168 9.72 9.84 20.77
CA ASP A 168 9.63 8.75 21.74
C ASP A 168 8.81 7.57 21.17
N TRP A 169 9.42 6.84 20.23
CA TRP A 169 8.82 5.67 19.61
C TRP A 169 8.50 4.56 20.60
N ASP A 170 9.20 4.48 21.73
CA ASP A 170 8.87 3.52 22.79
C ASP A 170 7.51 3.84 23.43
N ALA A 171 7.24 5.11 23.72
CA ALA A 171 5.93 5.54 24.22
C ALA A 171 4.83 5.42 23.17
N ILE A 172 5.09 5.84 21.93
CA ILE A 172 4.12 5.77 20.83
C ILE A 172 3.76 4.31 20.54
N MET A 173 4.76 3.43 20.40
CA MET A 173 4.52 2.03 20.05
C MET A 173 3.91 1.24 21.22
N ARG A 174 4.03 1.70 22.47
CA ARG A 174 3.29 1.11 23.61
C ARG A 174 1.77 1.24 23.46
N VAL A 175 1.29 2.33 22.84
CA VAL A 175 -0.13 2.51 22.52
C VAL A 175 -0.56 1.44 21.52
N VAL A 176 0.24 1.22 20.47
CA VAL A 176 -0.03 0.22 19.42
C VAL A 176 -0.04 -1.19 20.01
N ASP A 177 0.98 -1.58 20.77
CA ASP A 177 1.06 -2.90 21.41
C ASP A 177 -0.13 -3.17 22.33
N THR A 178 -0.58 -2.14 23.06
CA THR A 178 -1.65 -2.27 24.05
C THR A 178 -3.02 -2.38 23.39
N HIS A 179 -3.28 -1.56 22.38
CA HIS A 179 -4.63 -1.38 21.84
C HIS A 179 -4.84 -2.01 20.46
N GLN A 180 -3.80 -2.18 19.68
CA GLN A 180 -3.83 -2.64 18.29
C GLN A 180 -2.68 -3.61 17.96
N PRO A 181 -2.44 -4.68 18.76
CA PRO A 181 -1.30 -5.58 18.55
C PRO A 181 -1.34 -6.38 17.23
N GLY A 182 -2.49 -6.37 16.54
CA GLY A 182 -2.66 -7.00 15.23
C GLY A 182 -2.44 -6.06 14.04
N ALA A 183 -2.31 -4.74 14.26
CA ALA A 183 -2.12 -3.78 13.19
C ALA A 183 -0.71 -3.89 12.60
N MET A 184 -0.59 -3.79 11.28
CA MET A 184 0.70 -3.55 10.66
C MET A 184 1.19 -2.13 10.97
N VAL A 185 2.48 -1.97 11.22
CA VAL A 185 3.12 -0.68 11.48
C VAL A 185 4.00 -0.36 10.28
N PHE A 186 3.68 0.73 9.59
CA PHE A 186 4.40 1.14 8.40
C PHE A 186 5.62 2.01 8.75
N ASN A 187 6.78 1.56 8.27
CA ASN A 187 8.06 2.27 8.09
C ASN A 187 8.77 2.85 9.32
N MET A 188 8.06 3.55 10.20
CA MET A 188 8.67 4.20 11.38
C MET A 188 8.42 3.43 12.69
N GLY A 189 9.16 3.79 13.73
CA GLY A 189 9.05 3.19 15.06
C GLY A 189 9.51 1.74 15.08
N ARG A 190 8.57 0.82 15.34
CA ARG A 190 8.81 -0.64 15.29
C ARG A 190 8.05 -1.24 14.09
N PRO A 191 8.55 -1.03 12.86
CA PRO A 191 7.80 -1.37 11.66
C PRO A 191 7.62 -2.89 11.52
N THR A 192 6.49 -3.28 10.92
CA THR A 192 6.22 -4.64 10.45
C THR A 192 6.20 -4.72 8.92
N ILE A 193 6.04 -3.59 8.25
CA ILE A 193 6.11 -3.40 6.80
C ILE A 193 6.92 -2.12 6.50
N ARG A 194 7.41 -1.96 5.28
CA ARG A 194 8.29 -0.84 4.92
C ARG A 194 7.88 -0.12 3.65
N TRP A 195 8.31 1.12 3.53
CA TRP A 195 8.26 1.85 2.28
C TRP A 195 9.12 1.17 1.19
N VAL A 196 8.65 1.20 -0.05
CA VAL A 196 9.38 0.61 -1.18
C VAL A 196 10.60 1.45 -1.61
N GLY A 197 10.57 2.76 -1.36
CA GLY A 197 11.66 3.68 -1.73
C GLY A 197 11.32 4.69 -2.83
N ASN A 198 10.09 4.70 -3.32
CA ASN A 198 9.56 5.70 -4.26
C ASN A 198 8.03 5.83 -4.09
N GLU A 199 7.46 6.87 -4.67
CA GLU A 199 6.01 7.12 -4.72
C GLU A 199 5.42 6.86 -6.12
N ASP A 200 6.16 6.16 -6.98
CA ASP A 200 5.71 5.75 -8.32
C ASP A 200 5.02 4.37 -8.29
N GLY A 201 4.97 3.72 -7.11
CA GLY A 201 4.34 2.41 -6.91
C GLY A 201 5.18 1.24 -7.42
N LEU A 202 6.51 1.40 -7.50
CA LEU A 202 7.39 0.45 -8.19
C LEU A 202 8.32 -0.27 -7.21
N ALA A 203 8.21 -1.59 -7.12
CA ALA A 203 9.19 -2.43 -6.45
C ALA A 203 10.41 -2.71 -7.34
N ALA A 204 11.57 -2.89 -6.70
CA ALA A 204 12.76 -3.38 -7.36
C ALA A 204 12.67 -4.89 -7.62
N ASP A 205 13.47 -5.37 -8.58
CA ASP A 205 13.76 -6.79 -8.78
C ASP A 205 15.27 -6.99 -8.62
N PRO A 206 15.76 -7.60 -7.52
CA PRO A 206 15.03 -8.39 -6.52
C PRO A 206 14.13 -7.58 -5.56
N CYS A 207 13.01 -8.20 -5.15
CA CYS A 207 12.10 -7.72 -4.12
C CYS A 207 12.36 -8.49 -2.81
N HIS A 208 13.32 -8.01 -2.03
CA HIS A 208 13.68 -8.63 -0.76
C HIS A 208 12.73 -8.23 0.38
N TYR A 209 12.28 -9.23 1.14
CA TYR A 209 11.49 -9.04 2.35
C TYR A 209 12.33 -8.92 3.61
N THR A 210 13.60 -9.33 3.58
CA THR A 210 14.51 -9.17 4.71
C THR A 210 15.46 -8.02 4.45
N VAL A 211 15.44 -7.01 5.32
CA VAL A 211 16.30 -5.82 5.23
C VAL A 211 16.86 -5.45 6.60
N ASP A 212 17.97 -4.73 6.61
CA ASP A 212 18.59 -4.16 7.83
C ASP A 212 18.61 -2.62 7.81
N ARG A 213 18.03 -2.00 6.78
CA ARG A 213 17.94 -0.55 6.60
C ARG A 213 16.59 -0.16 5.99
N LEU A 214 16.11 1.02 6.35
CA LEU A 214 14.86 1.61 5.86
C LEU A 214 15.10 3.02 5.34
N GLY A 215 14.55 3.34 4.16
CA GLY A 215 14.50 4.72 3.68
C GLY A 215 13.44 5.51 4.45
N ARG A 216 13.73 6.78 4.75
CA ARG A 216 12.80 7.63 5.52
C ARG A 216 11.73 8.27 4.65
N SER A 217 12.12 8.94 3.57
CA SER A 217 11.21 9.65 2.66
C SER A 217 11.87 9.85 1.29
N MET A 218 11.12 10.34 0.30
CA MET A 218 11.65 10.70 -1.01
C MET A 218 12.50 12.00 -1.02
N PHE A 219 12.56 12.72 0.10
CA PHE A 219 13.21 14.03 0.21
C PHE A 219 14.59 13.98 0.85
N THR A 220 14.98 12.82 1.36
CA THR A 220 16.29 12.60 1.97
C THR A 220 16.87 11.28 1.50
N ALA A 221 18.21 11.20 1.45
CA ALA A 221 18.93 9.95 1.28
C ALA A 221 19.11 9.20 2.61
N ASP A 222 18.61 9.75 3.72
CA ASP A 222 18.76 9.16 5.06
C ASP A 222 18.10 7.79 5.14
N GLN A 223 18.81 6.89 5.80
CA GLN A 223 18.34 5.54 6.10
C GLN A 223 18.48 5.25 7.58
N ASP A 224 17.43 4.67 8.15
CA ASP A 224 17.45 4.16 9.51
C ASP A 224 18.04 2.74 9.51
N THR A 225 19.12 2.53 10.25
CA THR A 225 19.73 1.20 10.42
C THR A 225 19.01 0.45 11.53
N LEU A 226 18.56 -0.77 11.23
CA LEU A 226 17.86 -1.64 12.17
C LEU A 226 18.84 -2.42 13.04
N ASP A 227 18.38 -2.85 14.21
CA ASP A 227 19.13 -3.76 15.09
C ASP A 227 19.13 -5.20 14.53
N GLY A 228 19.86 -5.39 13.43
CA GLY A 228 19.90 -6.61 12.64
C GLY A 228 18.77 -6.71 11.62
N ALA A 229 18.89 -7.71 10.74
CA ALA A 229 17.93 -7.93 9.67
C ALA A 229 16.52 -8.24 10.21
N ARG A 230 15.49 -7.73 9.54
CA ARG A 230 14.07 -7.92 9.88
C ARG A 230 13.28 -8.30 8.64
N TYR A 231 12.28 -9.17 8.80
CA TYR A 231 11.30 -9.44 7.76
C TYR A 231 10.35 -8.24 7.69
N LEU A 232 10.52 -7.37 6.71
CA LEU A 232 9.75 -6.15 6.44
C LEU A 232 9.41 -6.15 4.94
N PRO A 233 8.28 -6.73 4.52
CA PRO A 233 7.90 -6.71 3.13
C PRO A 233 7.57 -5.26 2.68
N PRO A 234 7.90 -4.91 1.43
CA PRO A 234 7.64 -3.57 0.90
C PRO A 234 6.15 -3.34 0.61
N GLU A 235 5.70 -2.13 0.89
CA GLU A 235 4.49 -1.54 0.33
C GLU A 235 4.87 -0.46 -0.69
N CYS A 236 4.28 -0.59 -1.89
CA CYS A 236 4.35 0.37 -2.98
C CYS A 236 3.17 1.33 -2.88
N ASP A 237 3.41 2.56 -2.48
CA ASP A 237 2.41 3.61 -2.39
C ASP A 237 2.48 4.53 -3.62
N VAL A 238 1.32 4.91 -4.18
CA VAL A 238 1.26 5.74 -5.40
C VAL A 238 -0.12 6.41 -5.56
N PRO A 239 -0.21 7.67 -6.00
CA PRO A 239 -1.49 8.28 -6.36
C PRO A 239 -2.02 7.79 -7.70
N ILE A 240 -3.35 7.67 -7.84
CA ILE A 240 -4.01 7.38 -9.13
C ILE A 240 -3.85 8.54 -10.14
N ARG A 241 -3.58 9.74 -9.62
CA ARG A 241 -3.28 10.99 -10.37
C ARG A 241 -1.85 11.43 -10.12
N ALA A 242 -1.50 12.66 -10.49
CA ALA A 242 -0.23 13.28 -10.11
C ALA A 242 -0.18 13.73 -8.65
N HIS A 243 -1.29 13.74 -7.92
CA HIS A 243 -1.37 14.32 -6.58
C HIS A 243 -1.97 13.34 -5.58
N TRP A 244 -1.52 13.43 -4.33
CA TRP A 244 -2.07 12.67 -3.23
C TRP A 244 -3.44 13.22 -2.85
N PHE A 245 -3.58 14.54 -2.66
CA PHE A 245 -4.89 15.15 -2.45
C PHE A 245 -5.58 15.42 -3.79
N TRP A 246 -6.91 15.47 -3.77
CA TRP A 246 -7.68 15.86 -4.94
C TRP A 246 -7.37 17.31 -5.32
N GLN A 247 -7.12 17.55 -6.60
CA GLN A 247 -6.93 18.88 -7.17
C GLN A 247 -8.08 19.20 -8.13
N PRO A 248 -8.53 20.47 -8.21
CA PRO A 248 -9.59 20.86 -9.13
C PRO A 248 -9.22 20.69 -10.61
N ASP A 249 -7.93 20.84 -10.95
CA ASP A 249 -7.44 20.93 -12.32
C ASP A 249 -6.34 19.88 -12.63
N ASP A 250 -6.49 18.63 -12.18
CA ASP A 250 -5.51 17.55 -12.45
C ASP A 250 -6.10 16.31 -13.15
N ARG A 251 -7.26 16.46 -13.81
CA ARG A 251 -7.96 15.37 -14.50
C ARG A 251 -7.17 14.74 -15.63
N ASP A 252 -6.38 15.53 -16.33
CA ASP A 252 -5.47 15.09 -17.39
C ASP A 252 -4.28 14.27 -16.86
N THR A 253 -4.02 14.30 -15.54
CA THR A 253 -2.98 13.49 -14.89
C THR A 253 -3.45 12.11 -14.44
N LEU A 254 -4.72 11.76 -14.64
CA LEU A 254 -5.28 10.47 -14.25
C LEU A 254 -4.60 9.31 -15.01
N LYS A 255 -3.83 8.49 -14.28
CA LYS A 255 -3.02 7.39 -14.82
C LYS A 255 -3.86 6.42 -15.64
N SER A 256 -3.45 6.15 -16.87
CA SER A 256 -4.16 5.24 -17.78
C SER A 256 -4.28 3.82 -17.23
N THR A 257 -5.25 3.05 -17.74
CA THR A 257 -5.42 1.64 -17.39
C THR A 257 -4.13 0.84 -17.62
N GLU A 258 -3.42 1.11 -18.73
CA GLU A 258 -2.16 0.45 -19.05
C GLU A 258 -1.06 0.77 -18.04
N HIS A 259 -0.94 2.04 -17.63
CA HIS A 259 0.04 2.44 -16.62
C HIS A 259 -0.29 1.83 -15.24
N LEU A 260 -1.56 1.82 -14.83
CA LEU A 260 -1.98 1.23 -13.55
C LEU A 260 -1.80 -0.30 -13.53
N LEU A 261 -1.99 -0.99 -14.66
CA LEU A 261 -1.64 -2.41 -14.79
C LEU A 261 -0.12 -2.61 -14.69
N ALA A 262 0.68 -1.75 -15.33
CA ALA A 262 2.14 -1.81 -15.20
C ALA A 262 2.59 -1.66 -13.74
N VAL A 263 2.00 -0.71 -13.00
CA VAL A 263 2.20 -0.54 -11.55
C VAL A 263 1.82 -1.80 -10.79
N TRP A 264 0.66 -2.40 -11.07
CA TRP A 264 0.24 -3.65 -10.43
C TRP A 264 1.24 -4.79 -10.65
N TYR A 265 1.71 -5.01 -11.88
CA TYR A 265 2.73 -6.03 -12.16
C TYR A 265 4.09 -5.71 -11.53
N ARG A 266 4.43 -4.43 -11.35
CA ARG A 266 5.67 -3.97 -10.70
C ARG A 266 5.55 -3.78 -9.19
N SER A 267 4.42 -4.14 -8.59
CA SER A 267 4.19 -4.14 -7.14
C SER A 267 3.70 -5.53 -6.70
N VAL A 268 2.39 -5.76 -6.76
CA VAL A 268 1.75 -7.05 -6.47
C VAL A 268 2.36 -8.18 -7.28
N GLY A 269 2.65 -7.93 -8.57
CA GLY A 269 3.30 -8.89 -9.45
C GLY A 269 4.71 -9.31 -9.04
N LEU A 270 5.40 -8.51 -8.23
CA LEU A 270 6.72 -8.79 -7.65
C LEU A 270 6.63 -9.21 -6.16
N GLY A 271 5.42 -9.39 -5.64
CA GLY A 271 5.18 -9.78 -4.26
C GLY A 271 5.31 -8.65 -3.24
N ALA A 272 5.26 -7.38 -3.67
CA ALA A 272 5.09 -6.23 -2.79
C ALA A 272 3.59 -5.96 -2.54
N GLY A 273 3.26 -5.26 -1.45
CA GLY A 273 1.93 -4.66 -1.31
C GLY A 273 1.77 -3.46 -2.25
N LEU A 274 0.56 -3.17 -2.70
CA LEU A 274 0.21 -1.95 -3.43
C LEU A 274 -0.82 -1.16 -2.63
N LEU A 275 -0.49 0.09 -2.29
CA LEU A 275 -1.39 1.04 -1.68
C LEU A 275 -1.68 2.18 -2.67
N LEU A 276 -2.75 2.02 -3.45
CA LEU A 276 -3.13 3.01 -4.47
C LEU A 276 -3.98 4.11 -3.85
N ASN A 277 -3.50 5.35 -3.90
CA ASN A 277 -4.25 6.49 -3.42
C ASN A 277 -5.32 6.96 -4.42
N VAL A 278 -6.54 7.12 -3.94
CA VAL A 278 -7.70 7.65 -4.69
C VAL A 278 -8.35 8.72 -3.82
N PRO A 279 -8.08 10.02 -4.06
CA PRO A 279 -8.50 11.05 -3.13
C PRO A 279 -10.00 11.40 -3.28
N PRO A 280 -10.75 11.49 -2.18
CA PRO A 280 -12.05 12.14 -2.20
C PRO A 280 -11.95 13.63 -2.56
N ASP A 281 -12.90 14.11 -3.33
CA ASP A 281 -12.99 15.51 -3.75
C ASP A 281 -13.66 16.41 -2.71
N ARG A 282 -13.91 17.68 -3.05
CA ARG A 282 -14.58 18.65 -2.16
C ARG A 282 -16.04 18.31 -1.82
N ARG A 283 -16.68 17.39 -2.54
CA ARG A 283 -17.99 16.84 -2.13
C ARG A 283 -17.82 15.85 -0.99
N GLY A 284 -16.62 15.30 -0.77
CA GLY A 284 -16.36 14.18 0.12
C GLY A 284 -16.70 12.83 -0.53
N ARG A 285 -16.56 12.72 -1.86
CA ARG A 285 -16.81 11.50 -2.65
C ARG A 285 -15.60 11.23 -3.53
N LEU A 286 -15.35 9.97 -3.89
CA LEU A 286 -14.37 9.68 -4.93
C LEU A 286 -14.87 10.22 -6.27
N ASP A 287 -13.98 10.82 -7.05
CA ASP A 287 -14.32 11.36 -8.37
C ASP A 287 -14.83 10.26 -9.31
N ASP A 288 -15.78 10.61 -10.18
CA ASP A 288 -16.42 9.63 -11.08
C ASP A 288 -15.42 9.10 -12.12
N ALA A 289 -14.47 9.92 -12.59
CA ALA A 289 -13.43 9.48 -13.52
C ALA A 289 -12.44 8.52 -12.85
N ASP A 290 -12.09 8.79 -11.59
CA ASP A 290 -11.17 7.95 -10.81
C ASP A 290 -11.82 6.60 -10.51
N THR A 291 -13.09 6.64 -10.11
CA THR A 291 -13.91 5.45 -9.90
C THR A 291 -14.01 4.63 -11.18
N ALA A 292 -14.30 5.25 -12.32
CA ALA A 292 -14.38 4.56 -13.61
C ALA A 292 -13.04 3.89 -13.98
N ARG A 293 -11.93 4.64 -13.89
CA ARG A 293 -10.58 4.14 -14.19
C ARG A 293 -10.18 2.97 -13.30
N LEU A 294 -10.46 3.07 -12.00
CA LEU A 294 -10.16 2.01 -11.05
C LEU A 294 -10.96 0.73 -11.35
N LEU A 295 -12.24 0.87 -11.70
CA LEU A 295 -13.10 -0.26 -12.06
C LEU A 295 -12.72 -0.88 -13.42
N GLU A 296 -12.22 -0.08 -14.38
CA GLU A 296 -11.65 -0.57 -15.64
C GLU A 296 -10.44 -1.46 -15.38
N VAL A 297 -9.49 -1.01 -14.54
CA VAL A 297 -8.31 -1.81 -14.14
C VAL A 297 -8.74 -3.10 -13.44
N ALA A 298 -9.68 -3.03 -12.51
CA ALA A 298 -10.19 -4.20 -11.80
C ALA A 298 -10.92 -5.18 -12.73
N ALA A 299 -11.65 -4.69 -13.73
CA ALA A 299 -12.27 -5.52 -14.75
C ALA A 299 -11.21 -6.22 -15.62
N GLU A 300 -10.16 -5.51 -16.02
CA GLU A 300 -9.08 -6.08 -16.83
C GLU A 300 -8.26 -7.13 -16.07
N LEU A 301 -7.90 -6.88 -14.80
CA LEU A 301 -7.24 -7.89 -13.96
C LEU A 301 -8.10 -9.14 -13.79
N ARG A 302 -9.41 -8.98 -13.53
CA ARG A 302 -10.35 -10.11 -13.46
C ARG A 302 -10.43 -10.87 -14.78
N ARG A 303 -10.45 -10.17 -15.91
CA ARG A 303 -10.48 -10.79 -17.24
C ARG A 303 -9.21 -11.58 -17.52
N ARG A 304 -8.03 -11.00 -17.25
CA ARG A 304 -6.73 -11.67 -17.46
C ARG A 304 -6.62 -12.95 -16.64
N PHE A 305 -7.10 -12.93 -15.40
CA PHE A 305 -6.85 -14.03 -14.45
C PHE A 305 -8.11 -14.83 -14.08
N ALA A 306 -9.13 -14.82 -14.93
CA ALA A 306 -10.41 -15.50 -14.69
C ALA A 306 -10.29 -17.02 -14.65
N ASP A 307 -9.40 -17.60 -15.47
CA ASP A 307 -9.30 -19.04 -15.72
C ASP A 307 -7.91 -19.60 -15.31
N PRO A 308 -7.60 -19.68 -14.00
CA PRO A 308 -6.35 -20.23 -13.52
C PRO A 308 -6.24 -21.73 -13.82
N VAL A 309 -5.08 -22.16 -14.31
CA VAL A 309 -4.73 -23.58 -14.44
C VAL A 309 -3.59 -23.93 -13.46
N PRO A 310 -3.90 -24.49 -12.27
CA PRO A 310 -2.88 -24.87 -11.30
C PRO A 310 -2.10 -26.12 -11.77
N ALA A 311 -0.79 -26.12 -11.53
CA ALA A 311 0.07 -27.27 -11.78
C ALA A 311 0.21 -28.16 -10.53
N ARG A 312 0.40 -29.46 -10.75
CA ARG A 312 0.94 -30.37 -9.73
C ARG A 312 2.45 -30.18 -9.67
N LEU A 313 2.98 -29.95 -8.48
CA LEU A 313 4.42 -29.70 -8.27
C LEU A 313 5.14 -30.97 -7.82
N THR A 314 6.30 -31.21 -8.41
CA THR A 314 7.29 -32.18 -7.91
C THR A 314 8.60 -31.46 -7.68
N HIS A 315 9.09 -31.47 -6.44
CA HIS A 315 10.33 -30.80 -6.06
C HIS A 315 11.50 -31.77 -6.00
N GLU A 316 12.59 -31.37 -6.62
CA GLU A 316 13.91 -31.96 -6.52
C GLU A 316 14.89 -30.85 -6.11
N SER A 317 16.13 -31.21 -5.76
CA SER A 317 17.13 -30.24 -5.29
C SER A 317 17.36 -29.12 -6.32
N GLY A 318 16.88 -27.91 -6.03
CA GLY A 318 17.00 -26.72 -6.91
C GLY A 318 16.12 -26.76 -8.17
N ARG A 319 15.20 -27.73 -8.28
CA ARG A 319 14.38 -27.91 -9.48
C ARG A 319 12.94 -28.27 -9.12
N VAL A 320 11.98 -27.53 -9.68
CA VAL A 320 10.54 -27.78 -9.53
C VAL A 320 9.97 -28.15 -10.89
N THR A 321 9.34 -29.31 -11.00
CA THR A 321 8.55 -29.67 -12.18
C THR A 321 7.09 -29.30 -11.92
N ALA A 322 6.51 -28.51 -12.82
CA ALA A 322 5.11 -28.13 -12.82
C ALA A 322 4.37 -28.89 -13.92
N ASP A 323 3.51 -29.83 -13.54
CA ASP A 323 2.69 -30.65 -14.45
C ASP A 323 1.25 -30.15 -14.47
N PHE A 324 0.79 -29.65 -15.61
CA PHE A 324 -0.60 -29.22 -15.82
C PHE A 324 -1.53 -30.41 -16.12
N PRO A 325 -2.84 -30.31 -15.85
CA PRO A 325 -3.80 -31.40 -16.03
C PRO A 325 -3.93 -31.87 -17.48
N THR A 326 -3.73 -30.98 -18.45
CA THR A 326 -3.72 -31.23 -19.90
C THR A 326 -2.62 -30.39 -20.55
N GLU A 327 -2.43 -30.55 -21.86
CA GLU A 327 -1.71 -29.52 -22.62
C GLU A 327 -2.56 -28.25 -22.65
N ILE A 328 -1.93 -27.10 -22.42
CA ILE A 328 -2.58 -25.79 -22.34
C ILE A 328 -1.79 -24.77 -23.16
N ASP A 329 -2.48 -23.75 -23.67
CA ASP A 329 -1.86 -22.51 -24.12
C ASP A 329 -1.73 -21.59 -22.90
N LEU A 330 -0.58 -20.93 -22.74
CA LEU A 330 -0.35 -19.97 -21.66
C LEU A 330 0.60 -18.86 -22.11
N ASP A 331 0.36 -17.66 -21.59
CA ASP A 331 1.19 -16.46 -21.78
C ASP A 331 1.57 -15.81 -20.43
N HIS A 332 1.01 -16.31 -19.32
CA HIS A 332 1.26 -15.83 -17.97
C HIS A 332 1.46 -16.97 -16.99
N LEU A 333 2.31 -16.71 -15.99
CA LEU A 333 2.62 -17.66 -14.92
C LEU A 333 2.74 -16.92 -13.58
N GLU A 334 2.04 -17.40 -12.56
CA GLU A 334 2.26 -17.02 -11.17
C GLU A 334 3.07 -18.12 -10.46
N LEU A 335 4.15 -17.73 -9.81
CA LEU A 335 4.94 -18.57 -8.91
C LEU A 335 4.72 -18.11 -7.46
N ARG A 336 4.59 -19.03 -6.51
CA ARG A 336 4.46 -18.70 -5.09
C ARG A 336 5.43 -19.53 -4.27
N GLU A 337 6.21 -18.86 -3.43
CA GLU A 337 7.23 -19.50 -2.59
C GLU A 337 6.62 -20.04 -1.29
N ASP A 338 7.23 -21.09 -0.73
CA ASP A 338 6.98 -21.51 0.64
C ASP A 338 7.78 -20.63 1.61
N LEU A 339 7.10 -19.68 2.25
CA LEU A 339 7.70 -18.72 3.17
C LEU A 339 7.79 -19.24 4.62
N THR A 340 7.44 -20.49 4.90
CA THR A 340 7.49 -21.06 6.27
C THR A 340 8.92 -21.07 6.85
N ALA A 341 9.93 -21.10 5.98
CA ALA A 341 11.34 -20.98 6.34
C ALA A 341 11.96 -19.63 5.93
N GLY A 342 11.12 -18.60 5.71
CA GLY A 342 11.48 -17.28 5.17
C GLY A 342 11.67 -17.29 3.64
N GLN A 343 11.96 -16.12 3.07
CA GLN A 343 12.26 -15.97 1.64
C GLN A 343 13.66 -16.51 1.33
N ARG A 344 13.76 -17.36 0.32
CA ARG A 344 14.97 -18.10 -0.07
C ARG A 344 15.36 -17.89 -1.52
N VAL A 345 14.39 -17.83 -2.44
CA VAL A 345 14.68 -17.67 -3.87
C VAL A 345 15.23 -16.27 -4.13
N ASP A 346 16.46 -16.18 -4.65
CA ASP A 346 17.09 -14.93 -5.12
C ASP A 346 17.26 -14.91 -6.65
N ALA A 347 17.17 -16.07 -7.30
CA ALA A 347 17.05 -16.18 -8.75
C ALA A 347 16.29 -17.44 -9.18
N HIS A 348 15.52 -17.32 -10.25
CA HIS A 348 14.84 -18.45 -10.86
C HIS A 348 14.74 -18.35 -12.38
N GLN A 349 14.60 -19.50 -13.03
CA GLN A 349 14.41 -19.62 -14.47
C GLN A 349 13.32 -20.66 -14.78
N VAL A 350 12.42 -20.33 -15.70
CA VAL A 350 11.33 -21.18 -16.17
C VAL A 350 11.66 -21.67 -17.58
N HIS A 351 11.54 -22.98 -17.79
CA HIS A 351 11.87 -23.65 -19.05
C HIS A 351 10.72 -24.53 -19.55
N GLN A 352 10.56 -24.57 -20.87
CA GLN A 352 9.81 -25.59 -21.60
C GLN A 352 10.81 -26.53 -22.28
N GLY A 353 10.96 -27.74 -21.75
CA GLY A 353 12.08 -28.60 -22.15
C GLY A 353 13.41 -27.90 -21.85
N ASP A 354 14.24 -27.70 -22.87
CA ASP A 354 15.51 -26.97 -22.77
C ASP A 354 15.39 -25.48 -23.15
N THR A 355 14.20 -25.02 -23.56
CA THR A 355 13.98 -23.64 -24.00
C THR A 355 13.61 -22.75 -22.81
N PRO A 356 14.37 -21.68 -22.53
CA PRO A 356 14.00 -20.71 -21.49
C PRO A 356 12.78 -19.90 -21.93
N VAL A 357 11.83 -19.73 -21.02
CA VAL A 357 10.55 -19.02 -21.25
C VAL A 357 10.51 -17.71 -20.46
N ALA A 358 10.93 -17.75 -19.20
CA ALA A 358 10.96 -16.59 -18.31
C ALA A 358 12.06 -16.73 -17.27
N SER A 359 12.49 -15.62 -16.68
CA SER A 359 13.41 -15.60 -15.55
C SER A 359 13.14 -14.39 -14.66
N GLY A 360 13.60 -14.47 -13.42
CA GLY A 360 13.50 -13.37 -12.47
C GLY A 360 14.43 -13.57 -11.29
N ARG A 361 14.46 -12.58 -10.40
CA ARG A 361 15.20 -12.71 -9.14
C ARG A 361 14.35 -13.42 -8.10
N THR A 362 13.79 -12.69 -7.14
CA THR A 362 12.99 -13.23 -6.04
C THR A 362 11.63 -13.77 -6.47
N VAL A 363 11.08 -14.71 -5.71
CA VAL A 363 9.67 -15.17 -5.83
C VAL A 363 8.80 -14.61 -4.73
N GLY A 364 9.06 -14.93 -3.46
CA GLY A 364 8.27 -14.39 -2.36
C GLY A 364 6.82 -14.88 -2.32
N VAL A 365 5.89 -14.05 -1.83
CA VAL A 365 4.46 -14.42 -1.70
C VAL A 365 3.82 -14.69 -3.07
N ARG A 366 4.34 -14.03 -4.11
CA ARG A 366 3.98 -14.24 -5.51
C ARG A 366 4.97 -13.57 -6.45
N ARG A 367 5.15 -14.16 -7.61
CA ARG A 367 5.90 -13.62 -8.75
C ARG A 367 5.15 -13.89 -10.04
N TRP A 368 4.88 -12.85 -10.80
CA TRP A 368 4.20 -12.92 -12.08
C TRP A 368 5.17 -12.78 -13.24
N HIS A 369 4.93 -13.59 -14.26
CA HIS A 369 5.61 -13.52 -15.56
C HIS A 369 4.58 -13.36 -16.66
N ALA A 370 4.94 -12.59 -17.68
CA ALA A 370 4.28 -12.53 -18.97
C ALA A 370 5.32 -12.83 -20.06
N PHE A 371 4.96 -13.63 -21.05
CA PHE A 371 5.86 -14.07 -22.13
C PHE A 371 5.05 -14.42 -23.39
N PRO A 372 5.70 -14.52 -24.58
CA PRO A 372 5.05 -14.99 -25.80
C PRO A 372 4.32 -16.31 -25.58
N ALA A 373 3.11 -16.44 -26.13
CA ALA A 373 2.27 -17.59 -25.83
C ALA A 373 2.97 -18.90 -26.23
N ILE A 374 2.98 -19.86 -25.30
CA ILE A 374 3.50 -21.21 -25.52
C ILE A 374 2.41 -22.24 -25.30
N ARG A 375 2.61 -23.43 -25.87
CA ARG A 375 1.74 -24.59 -25.66
C ARG A 375 2.52 -25.70 -24.99
N THR A 376 2.11 -26.10 -23.78
CA THR A 376 2.79 -27.17 -23.05
C THR A 376 1.88 -27.81 -21.99
N ARG A 377 2.23 -29.03 -21.59
CA ARG A 377 1.68 -29.69 -20.39
C ARG A 377 2.61 -29.55 -19.18
N ARG A 378 3.88 -29.17 -19.40
CA ARG A 378 4.91 -29.19 -18.36
C ARG A 378 5.86 -28.00 -18.47
N LEU A 379 6.25 -27.48 -17.32
CA LEU A 379 7.37 -26.54 -17.16
C LEU A 379 8.36 -27.05 -16.12
N THR A 380 9.62 -26.67 -16.28
CA THR A 380 10.67 -26.86 -15.28
C THR A 380 11.10 -25.50 -14.75
N ILE A 381 11.08 -25.32 -13.44
CA ILE A 381 11.54 -24.12 -12.76
C ILE A 381 12.82 -24.46 -12.01
N THR A 382 13.93 -23.80 -12.33
CA THR A 382 15.18 -23.89 -11.58
C THR A 382 15.22 -22.78 -10.55
N LEU A 383 15.57 -23.12 -9.32
CA LEU A 383 15.75 -22.19 -8.20
C LEU A 383 17.23 -22.19 -7.79
N ASP A 384 17.73 -21.03 -7.39
CA ASP A 384 19.13 -20.87 -6.96
C ASP A 384 19.42 -21.52 -5.59
N ASP A 385 18.47 -21.50 -4.65
CA ASP A 385 18.57 -22.25 -3.39
C ASP A 385 17.99 -23.67 -3.55
N PRO A 386 18.78 -24.75 -3.38
CA PRO A 386 18.31 -26.13 -3.47
C PRO A 386 17.26 -26.52 -2.42
N HIS A 387 17.16 -25.76 -1.34
CA HIS A 387 16.19 -25.95 -0.26
C HIS A 387 14.92 -25.11 -0.43
N ALA A 388 14.88 -24.17 -1.39
CA ALA A 388 13.68 -23.42 -1.70
C ALA A 388 12.57 -24.33 -2.23
N ARG A 389 11.33 -23.98 -1.91
CA ARG A 389 10.13 -24.69 -2.35
C ARG A 389 9.13 -23.69 -2.90
N LEU A 390 8.43 -24.08 -3.95
CA LEU A 390 7.23 -23.38 -4.41
C LEU A 390 5.99 -24.07 -3.85
N THR A 391 5.03 -23.30 -3.35
CA THR A 391 3.71 -23.78 -2.90
C THR A 391 2.72 -23.86 -4.06
N ALA A 392 2.87 -23.02 -5.08
CA ALA A 392 2.01 -23.01 -6.25
C ALA A 392 2.76 -22.55 -7.51
N VAL A 393 2.33 -23.12 -8.65
CA VAL A 393 2.58 -22.60 -9.99
C VAL A 393 1.24 -22.61 -10.72
N THR A 394 0.80 -21.45 -11.18
CA THR A 394 -0.50 -21.27 -11.83
C THR A 394 -0.31 -20.62 -13.18
N ALA A 395 -0.84 -21.25 -14.24
CA ALA A 395 -0.79 -20.72 -15.60
C ALA A 395 -2.08 -20.00 -15.97
N PHE A 396 -1.96 -19.02 -16.86
CA PHE A 396 -3.07 -18.27 -17.44
C PHE A 396 -2.82 -18.01 -18.93
N HIS A 397 -3.92 -17.90 -19.68
CA HIS A 397 -3.91 -17.40 -21.05
C HIS A 397 -4.71 -16.10 -21.11
N THR A 398 -4.00 -14.98 -21.11
CA THR A 398 -4.58 -13.64 -20.94
C THR A 398 -4.83 -12.92 -22.25
N GLY A 399 -4.16 -13.37 -23.33
CA GLY A 399 -4.07 -12.69 -24.62
C GLY A 399 -3.01 -11.58 -24.66
N HIS A 400 -2.17 -11.47 -23.63
CA HIS A 400 -1.09 -10.48 -23.53
C HIS A 400 0.26 -11.17 -23.38
N GLU A 401 1.16 -10.95 -24.33
CA GLU A 401 2.47 -11.63 -24.41
C GLU A 401 3.60 -10.88 -23.70
N SER A 402 3.29 -9.72 -23.10
CA SER A 402 4.25 -8.89 -22.39
C SER A 402 3.58 -8.13 -21.24
N LEU A 403 4.42 -7.65 -20.32
CA LEU A 403 3.97 -6.73 -19.29
C LEU A 403 3.64 -5.36 -19.89
N PRO A 404 2.57 -4.69 -19.42
CA PRO A 404 2.28 -3.30 -19.73
C PRO A 404 3.47 -2.37 -19.52
N ALA A 405 3.64 -1.40 -20.41
CA ALA A 405 4.71 -0.41 -20.31
C ALA A 405 4.33 0.71 -19.33
N LEU A 406 5.30 1.13 -18.51
CA LEU A 406 5.17 2.35 -17.72
C LEU A 406 5.18 3.56 -18.67
N GLN A 407 4.10 4.33 -18.62
CA GLN A 407 4.00 5.60 -19.32
C GLN A 407 4.72 6.71 -18.53
N PRO A 408 5.37 7.69 -19.20
CA PRO A 408 5.93 8.86 -18.54
C PRO A 408 4.87 9.55 -17.66
N GLN A 409 5.22 9.83 -16.41
CA GLN A 409 4.37 10.55 -15.46
C GLN A 409 4.96 11.93 -15.17
N PRO A 410 4.12 12.95 -14.90
CA PRO A 410 4.62 14.20 -14.34
C PRO A 410 5.31 13.95 -13.00
N SER A 411 6.36 14.73 -12.69
CA SER A 411 7.06 14.60 -11.40
C SER A 411 6.16 15.03 -10.25
N LEU A 412 6.16 14.25 -9.17
CA LEU A 412 5.47 14.56 -7.90
C LEU A 412 6.13 15.70 -7.10
N GLN A 413 7.41 16.01 -7.36
CA GLN A 413 8.22 16.87 -6.50
C GLN A 413 7.89 18.38 -6.54
N PRO A 414 7.56 19.00 -7.69
CA PRO A 414 7.34 20.44 -7.73
C PRO A 414 6.16 20.92 -6.88
N SER A 415 5.10 20.11 -6.72
CA SER A 415 3.84 20.55 -6.09
C SER A 415 3.74 20.36 -4.58
N LYS A 416 4.69 19.65 -3.94
CA LYS A 416 4.65 19.39 -2.48
C LYS A 416 5.25 20.51 -1.62
N MET A 417 6.08 21.39 -2.18
CA MET A 417 6.78 22.45 -1.45
C MET A 417 6.39 23.88 -1.86
N ASP A 418 5.55 24.02 -2.88
CA ASP A 418 4.90 25.27 -3.29
C ASP A 418 3.64 25.54 -2.43
#